data_AF-A0A525DGB4-F1
#
_entry.id   AF-A0A525DGB4-F1
#
_cell.length_a   1.000
_cell.length_b   1.000
_cell.length_c   1.000
_cell.angle_alpha   90.00
_cell.angle_beta   90.00
_cell.angle_gamma   90.00
#
_symmetry.space_group_name_H-M   'P 1'
#
loop_
_entity.id
_entity.type
_entity.pdbx_description
1 polymer ?
#
loop_
_entity_poly.entity_id
_entity_poly.type
_entity_poly.pdbx_seq_one_letter_code
_entity_poly.pdbx_strand_id
1 'polypeptide(L)'
;MGLILIGVLTAGGFLGVIVSIVSGSTGVWLATRSAKLRKYVWPGFTVVYFLFLCLLIAGISFYPFDTVEPGSDYDMAMKNFFFKGLFYCASIGLASLPAGVFSMMMPKVKAHIP
;
A
#
# COMPACT_ATOMS: atom_id res chain seq x y z
N MET A 1 -9.77 15.81 -23.95
CA MET A 1 -8.60 15.75 -23.02
C MET A 1 -8.90 15.03 -21.71
N GLY A 2 -10.12 15.09 -21.15
CA GLY A 2 -10.48 14.29 -19.96
C GLY A 2 -10.23 12.78 -20.12
N LEU A 3 -10.47 12.22 -21.31
CA LEU A 3 -10.15 10.81 -21.62
C LEU A 3 -8.66 10.47 -21.53
N ILE A 4 -7.77 11.41 -21.90
CA ILE A 4 -6.32 11.23 -21.81
C ILE A 4 -5.88 11.24 -20.35
N LEU A 5 -6.42 12.15 -19.54
CA LEU A 5 -6.16 12.19 -18.09
C LEU A 5 -6.64 10.92 -17.38
N ILE A 6 -7.80 10.38 -17.77
CA ILE A 6 -8.29 9.08 -17.28
C ILE A 6 -7.34 7.96 -17.70
N GLY A 7 -6.87 7.95 -18.95
CA GLY A 7 -5.91 6.96 -19.43
C GLY A 7 -4.57 6.98 -18.68
N VAL A 8 -4.10 8.16 -18.30
CA VAL A 8 -2.87 8.32 -17.52
C VAL A 8 -3.07 7.89 -16.06
N LEU A 9 -4.24 8.20 -15.47
CA LEU A 9 -4.62 7.73 -14.14
C LEU A 9 -4.68 6.19 -14.10
N THR A 10 -5.28 5.55 -15.10
CA THR A 10 -5.37 4.09 -15.16
C THR A 10 -4.02 3.44 -15.42
N ALA A 11 -3.16 4.05 -16.25
CA ALA A 11 -1.78 3.57 -16.44
C ALA A 11 -0.97 3.62 -15.13
N GLY A 12 -1.07 4.73 -14.39
CA GLY A 12 -0.48 4.84 -13.05
C GLY A 12 -1.04 3.81 -12.10
N GLY A 13 -2.37 3.65 -12.07
CA GLY A 13 -3.06 2.64 -11.27
C GLY A 13 -2.61 1.22 -11.57
N PHE A 14 -2.44 0.86 -12.85
CA PHE A 14 -1.97 -0.47 -13.25
C PHE A 14 -0.56 -0.77 -12.73
N LEU A 15 0.36 0.18 -12.83
CA LEU A 15 1.69 0.05 -12.22
C LEU A 15 1.61 -0.04 -10.69
N GLY A 16 0.74 0.75 -10.07
CA GLY A 16 0.47 0.67 -8.64
C GLY A 16 -0.06 -0.71 -8.21
N VAL A 17 -0.92 -1.34 -9.01
CA VAL A 17 -1.40 -2.71 -8.77
C VAL A 17 -0.25 -3.71 -8.86
N ILE A 18 0.64 -3.60 -9.84
CA ILE A 18 1.82 -4.48 -9.93
C ILE A 18 2.67 -4.37 -8.67
N VAL A 19 2.98 -3.13 -8.24
CA VAL A 19 3.72 -2.87 -6.99
C VAL A 19 2.97 -3.45 -5.80
N SER A 20 1.66 -3.29 -5.75
CA SER A 20 0.80 -3.80 -4.68
C SER A 20 0.79 -5.32 -4.61
N ILE A 21 0.77 -6.01 -5.75
CA ILE A 21 0.81 -7.48 -5.80
C ILE A 21 2.14 -7.99 -5.25
N VAL A 22 3.26 -7.40 -5.68
CA VAL A 22 4.60 -7.81 -5.24
C VAL A 22 4.75 -7.58 -3.73
N SER A 23 4.52 -6.34 -3.27
CA SER A 23 4.64 -5.97 -1.86
C SER A 23 3.64 -6.71 -0.97
N GLY A 24 2.38 -6.79 -1.40
CA GLY A 24 1.29 -7.56 -0.78
C GLY A 24 1.65 -9.01 -0.55
N SER A 25 2.12 -9.68 -1.60
CA SER A 25 2.52 -11.09 -1.53
C SER A 25 3.70 -11.30 -0.58
N THR A 26 4.69 -10.40 -0.60
CA THR A 26 5.81 -10.44 0.35
C THR A 26 5.33 -10.27 1.79
N GLY A 27 4.50 -9.27 2.09
CA GLY A 27 3.99 -9.02 3.43
C GLY A 27 3.19 -10.21 4.00
N VAL A 28 2.30 -10.78 3.18
CA VAL A 28 1.50 -11.97 3.54
C VAL A 28 2.37 -13.21 3.70
N TRP A 29 3.38 -13.40 2.85
CA TRP A 29 4.33 -14.51 2.98
C TRP A 29 5.10 -14.46 4.30
N LEU A 30 5.59 -13.27 4.70
CA LEU A 30 6.27 -13.06 5.99
C LEU A 30 5.34 -13.37 7.17
N ALA A 31 4.09 -12.89 7.11
CA ALA A 31 3.08 -13.15 8.14
C ALA A 31 2.76 -14.65 8.24
N THR A 32 2.57 -15.34 7.10
CA THR A 32 2.26 -16.77 7.05
C THR A 32 3.40 -17.61 7.62
N ARG A 33 4.66 -17.26 7.32
CA ARG A 33 5.82 -17.93 7.91
C ARG A 33 5.88 -17.72 9.42
N SER A 34 5.54 -16.51 9.88
CA SER A 34 5.53 -16.16 11.31
C SER A 34 4.40 -16.84 12.08
N ALA A 35 3.24 -17.03 11.44
CA ALA A 35 2.07 -17.68 12.03
C ALA A 35 2.32 -19.14 12.43
N LYS A 36 3.29 -19.82 11.81
CA LYS A 36 3.70 -21.18 12.20
C LYS A 36 4.38 -21.24 13.58
N LEU A 37 4.95 -20.13 14.05
CA LEU A 37 5.80 -20.08 15.24
C LEU A 37 5.24 -19.18 16.36
N ARG A 38 4.32 -18.28 16.02
CA ARG A 38 3.89 -17.16 16.91
C ARG A 38 2.37 -17.11 17.03
N LYS A 39 1.89 -16.71 18.21
CA LYS A 39 0.46 -16.49 18.49
C LYS A 39 0.04 -15.08 18.04
N TYR A 40 -1.26 -14.90 17.78
CA TYR A 40 -1.87 -13.60 17.46
C TYR A 40 -1.29 -12.87 16.24
N VAL A 41 -0.65 -13.59 15.31
CA VAL A 41 -0.06 -13.01 14.10
C VAL A 41 -1.11 -12.33 13.23
N TRP A 42 -2.23 -12.99 12.94
CA TRP A 42 -3.27 -12.44 12.07
C TRP A 42 -3.96 -11.20 12.65
N PRO A 43 -4.41 -11.18 13.93
CA PRO A 43 -4.94 -9.96 14.53
C PRO A 43 -3.94 -8.80 14.51
N GLY A 44 -2.67 -9.06 14.87
CA GLY A 44 -1.64 -8.04 14.87
C GLY A 44 -1.32 -7.51 13.46
N PHE A 45 -1.27 -8.40 12.47
CA PHE A 45 -1.12 -8.04 11.07
C PHE A 45 -2.25 -7.12 10.60
N THR A 46 -3.51 -7.47 10.87
CA THR A 46 -4.67 -6.67 10.45
C THR A 46 -4.66 -5.28 11.05
N VAL A 47 -4.36 -5.15 12.35
CA VAL A 47 -4.30 -3.84 13.03
C VAL A 47 -3.21 -2.96 12.44
N VAL A 48 -1.99 -3.48 12.30
CA VAL A 48 -0.87 -2.70 11.75
C VAL A 48 -1.09 -2.37 10.28
N TYR A 49 -1.61 -3.33 9.50
CA TYR A 49 -1.97 -3.11 8.11
C TYR A 49 -2.95 -1.94 7.96
N PHE A 50 -4.04 -1.95 8.76
CA PHE A 50 -5.05 -0.91 8.70
C PHE A 50 -4.48 0.47 9.08
N LEU A 51 -3.69 0.54 10.16
CA LEU A 51 -3.04 1.80 10.59
C LEU A 51 -2.11 2.36 9.50
N PHE A 52 -1.26 1.51 8.92
CA PHE A 52 -0.36 1.95 7.84
C PHE A 52 -1.10 2.31 6.56
N LEU A 53 -2.17 1.58 6.23
CA LEU A 53 -2.99 1.91 5.07
C LEU A 53 -3.66 3.29 5.24
N CYS A 54 -4.23 3.56 6.41
CA CYS A 54 -4.79 4.89 6.73
C CYS A 54 -3.73 5.98 6.63
N LEU A 55 -2.52 5.73 7.15
CA LEU A 55 -1.41 6.69 7.08
C LEU A 55 -0.98 6.97 5.64
N LEU A 56 -0.86 5.93 4.80
CA LEU A 56 -0.52 6.07 3.39
C LEU A 56 -1.60 6.83 2.61
N ILE A 57 -2.88 6.48 2.81
CA ILE A 57 -4.01 7.16 2.16
C ILE A 57 -4.06 8.64 2.57
N ALA A 58 -3.86 8.94 3.86
CA ALA A 58 -3.78 10.31 4.35
C ALA A 58 -2.59 11.04 3.71
N GLY A 59 -1.42 10.42 3.66
CA GLY A 59 -0.23 10.97 3.02
C GLY A 59 -0.46 11.32 1.55
N ILE A 60 -1.17 10.47 0.80
CA ILE A 60 -1.51 10.74 -0.61
C ILE A 60 -2.54 11.85 -0.73
N SER A 61 -3.53 11.89 0.18
CA SER A 61 -4.63 12.87 0.15
C SER A 61 -4.17 14.29 0.49
N PHE A 62 -3.19 14.41 1.38
CA PHE A 62 -2.62 15.69 1.82
C PHE A 62 -1.32 16.05 1.10
N TYR A 63 -0.87 15.24 0.15
CA TYR A 63 0.33 15.56 -0.63
C TYR A 63 0.07 16.83 -1.45
N PRO A 64 0.91 17.87 -1.34
CA PRO A 64 0.75 19.10 -2.09
C PRO A 64 1.17 18.86 -3.55
N PHE A 65 0.24 18.29 -4.34
CA PHE A 65 0.40 18.23 -5.78
C PHE A 65 0.41 19.64 -6.37
N ASP A 66 1.22 19.84 -7.39
CA ASP A 66 1.35 21.13 -8.04
C ASP A 66 -0.02 21.63 -8.53
N THR A 67 -0.29 22.92 -8.33
CA THR A 67 -1.51 23.56 -8.82
C THR A 67 -1.51 23.58 -10.34
N VAL A 68 -2.59 23.11 -10.94
CA VAL A 68 -2.73 23.00 -12.40
C VAL A 68 -3.70 24.05 -12.88
N GLU A 69 -3.29 24.91 -13.82
CA GLU A 69 -4.21 25.81 -14.51
C GLU A 69 -4.91 25.08 -15.67
N PRO A 70 -6.27 25.07 -15.72
CA PRO A 70 -7.00 24.41 -16.79
C PRO A 70 -6.74 25.09 -18.13
N GLY A 71 -6.16 24.37 -19.10
CA GLY A 71 -5.95 24.89 -20.46
C GLY A 71 -4.49 25.14 -20.84
N SER A 72 -3.57 25.26 -19.86
CA SER A 72 -2.13 25.45 -20.12
C SER A 72 -1.28 24.29 -19.61
N ASP A 73 -1.58 23.74 -18.42
CA ASP A 73 -0.63 22.90 -17.68
C ASP A 73 -0.92 21.40 -17.80
N TYR A 74 -1.15 20.93 -19.02
CA TYR A 74 -1.57 19.55 -19.27
C TYR A 74 -0.53 18.50 -18.85
N ASP A 75 0.76 18.79 -19.03
CA ASP A 75 1.84 17.88 -18.62
C ASP A 75 1.87 17.69 -17.10
N MET A 76 1.64 18.79 -16.37
CA MET A 76 1.58 18.79 -14.91
C MET A 76 0.33 18.04 -14.41
N ALA A 77 -0.81 18.27 -15.06
CA ALA A 77 -2.04 17.51 -14.83
C ALA A 77 -1.81 16.01 -15.02
N MET A 78 -1.23 15.60 -16.15
CA MET A 78 -0.95 14.20 -16.45
C MET A 78 -0.04 13.58 -15.39
N LYS A 79 1.04 14.25 -15.00
CA LYS A 79 1.94 13.81 -13.93
C LYS A 79 1.20 13.61 -12.60
N ASN A 80 0.38 14.58 -12.20
CA ASN A 80 -0.39 14.50 -10.96
C ASN A 80 -1.39 13.34 -10.96
N PHE A 81 -2.14 13.16 -12.06
CA PHE A 81 -3.08 12.05 -12.19
C PHE A 81 -2.37 10.69 -12.22
N PHE A 82 -1.24 10.58 -12.92
CA PHE A 82 -0.43 9.36 -12.93
C PHE A 82 0.01 8.95 -11.53
N PHE A 83 0.62 9.88 -10.79
CA PHE A 83 1.10 9.61 -9.44
C PHE A 83 -0.03 9.31 -8.47
N LYS A 84 -1.18 9.99 -8.58
CA LYS A 84 -2.36 9.65 -7.78
C LYS A 84 -2.78 8.21 -8.02
N GLY A 85 -2.97 7.80 -9.28
CA GLY A 85 -3.33 6.42 -9.62
C GLY A 85 -2.33 5.42 -9.06
N LEU A 86 -1.04 5.68 -9.28
CA LEU A 86 0.05 4.84 -8.81
C LEU A 86 0.06 4.69 -7.29
N PHE A 87 0.04 5.80 -6.55
CA PHE A 87 0.16 5.75 -5.10
C PHE A 87 -1.08 5.18 -4.43
N TYR A 88 -2.29 5.51 -4.89
CA TYR A 88 -3.52 4.94 -4.33
C TYR A 88 -3.54 3.42 -4.51
N CYS A 89 -3.22 2.91 -5.70
CA CYS A 89 -3.18 1.47 -5.94
C CYS A 89 -2.02 0.78 -5.22
N ALA A 90 -0.83 1.38 -5.18
CA ALA A 90 0.35 0.81 -4.51
C ALA A 90 0.21 0.76 -2.98
N SER A 91 -0.51 1.72 -2.39
CA SER A 91 -0.63 1.85 -0.92
C SER A 91 -1.16 0.59 -0.23
N ILE A 92 -2.06 -0.14 -0.92
CA ILE A 92 -2.69 -1.38 -0.43
C ILE A 92 -1.61 -2.43 -0.15
N GLY A 93 -0.77 -2.75 -1.12
CA GLY A 93 0.30 -3.73 -0.92
C GLY A 93 1.45 -3.20 -0.07
N LEU A 94 1.79 -1.91 -0.16
CA LEU A 94 2.85 -1.33 0.66
C LEU A 94 2.54 -1.40 2.16
N ALA A 95 1.28 -1.24 2.56
CA ALA A 95 0.86 -1.38 3.96
C ALA A 95 1.09 -2.81 4.52
N SER A 96 1.15 -3.83 3.66
CA SER A 96 1.37 -5.22 4.09
C SER A 96 2.80 -5.51 4.54
N LEU A 97 3.80 -4.75 4.06
CA LEU A 97 5.20 -4.96 4.42
C LEU A 97 5.47 -4.70 5.90
N PRO A 98 5.15 -3.51 6.46
CA PRO A 98 5.34 -3.27 7.89
C PRO A 98 4.47 -4.20 8.75
N ALA A 99 3.27 -4.56 8.30
CA ALA A 99 2.42 -5.55 8.97
C ALA A 99 3.06 -6.96 9.00
N GLY A 100 3.68 -7.37 7.90
CA GLY A 100 4.43 -8.63 7.78
C GLY A 100 5.68 -8.66 8.66
N VAL A 101 6.39 -7.53 8.77
CA VAL A 101 7.54 -7.38 9.70
C VAL A 101 7.07 -7.41 11.15
N PHE A 102 6.01 -6.69 11.48
CA PHE A 102 5.43 -6.68 12.84
C PHE A 102 4.97 -8.08 13.28
N SER A 103 4.46 -8.87 12.34
CA SER A 103 4.11 -10.29 12.58
C SER A 103 5.30 -11.12 13.06
N MET A 104 6.53 -10.76 12.66
CA MET A 104 7.76 -11.38 13.15
C MET A 104 8.17 -10.92 14.54
N MET A 105 7.45 -10.00 15.17
CA MET A 105 7.74 -9.54 16.54
C MET A 105 6.76 -10.14 17.56
N MET A 106 5.72 -10.83 17.10
CA MET A 106 4.69 -11.43 17.95
C MET A 106 5.21 -12.52 18.90
N PRO A 107 4.57 -12.74 20.07
CA PRO A 107 5.03 -13.74 21.03
C PRO A 107 5.00 -15.14 20.44
N LYS A 108 6.07 -15.90 20.69
CA LYS A 108 6.16 -17.31 20.26
C LYS A 108 5.10 -18.15 20.97
N VAL A 109 4.62 -19.17 20.28
CA VAL A 109 3.79 -20.22 20.91
C VAL A 109 4.66 -20.89 21.97
N LYS A 110 4.37 -20.69 23.26
CA LYS A 110 5.01 -21.50 24.31
C LYS A 110 4.71 -22.97 24.01
N ALA A 111 5.73 -23.78 23.79
CA ALA A 111 5.58 -25.22 23.78
C ALA A 111 4.99 -25.62 25.14
N HIS A 112 3.83 -26.28 25.12
CA HIS A 112 3.35 -26.99 26.29
C HIS A 112 4.37 -28.12 26.50
N ILE A 113 5.24 -27.97 27.49
CA ILE A 113 6.03 -29.10 27.99
C ILE A 113 5.05 -29.86 28.89
N PRO A 114 4.62 -31.07 28.49
CA PRO A 114 3.78 -31.92 29.33
C PRO A 114 4.51 -32.35 30.61
#